data_AF-A0A972U3H2-F1
#
_entry.id   AF-A0A972U3H2-F1
#
_cell.length_a   1.000
_cell.length_b   1.000
_cell.length_c   1.000
_cell.angle_alpha   90.00
_cell.angle_beta   90.00
_cell.angle_gamma   90.00
#
_symmetry.space_group_name_H-M   'P 1'
#
loop_
_entity.id
_entity.type
_entity.pdbx_description
1 polymer ?
#
loop_
_entity_poly.entity_id
_entity_poly.type
_entity_poly.pdbx_seq_one_letter_code
_entity_poly.pdbx_strand_id
1 'polypeptide(L)' 'MKSTTHGLTGLAQHQNISAATQELSHLPGVTGVTIKVVPNGISLVTITGTSIPPEAEVAEALRTAGCELQPIAAA' A
#
# COMPACT_ATOMS: atom_id res chain seq x y z
N MET A 1 15.97 -7.10 -6.11
CA MET A 1 14.79 -6.29 -5.72
C MET A 1 13.62 -7.23 -5.54
N LYS A 2 12.79 -6.99 -4.52
CA LYS A 2 11.56 -7.76 -4.24
C LYS A 2 10.37 -6.82 -4.38
N SER A 3 9.22 -7.35 -4.77
CA SER A 3 7.96 -6.61 -4.78
C SER A 3 6.84 -7.44 -4.17
N THR A 4 5.98 -6.80 -3.40
CA THR A 4 4.71 -7.36 -2.90
C THR A 4 3.56 -6.50 -3.39
N THR A 5 2.41 -7.11 -3.66
CA THR A 5 1.18 -6.39 -3.99
C THR A 5 0.15 -6.66 -2.90
N HIS A 6 -0.64 -5.66 -2.54
CA HIS A 6 -1.75 -5.81 -1.61
C HIS A 6 -3.00 -5.09 -2.14
N GLY A 7 -4.17 -5.53 -1.68
CA GLY A 7 -5.42 -4.81 -1.93
C GLY A 7 -5.55 -3.61 -1.00
N LEU A 8 -6.22 -2.56 -1.47
CA LEU A 8 -6.53 -1.35 -0.74
C LEU A 8 -7.99 -0.94 -0.90
N THR A 9 -8.58 -0.54 0.20
CA THR A 9 -9.86 0.18 0.27
C THR A 9 -9.65 1.55 0.93
N GLY A 10 -10.64 2.44 0.82
CA GLY A 10 -10.57 3.78 1.44
C GLY A 10 -9.86 4.86 0.60
N LEU A 11 -9.44 4.55 -0.63
CA LEU A 11 -8.85 5.53 -1.56
C LEU A 11 -9.87 6.47 -2.24
N ALA A 12 -10.99 6.78 -1.58
CA ALA A 12 -12.06 7.60 -2.16
C ALA A 12 -11.64 9.06 -2.44
N GLN A 13 -10.55 9.53 -1.81
CA GLN A 13 -10.01 10.87 -2.03
C GLN A 13 -8.52 10.82 -2.38
N HIS A 14 -8.11 11.65 -3.33
CA HIS A 14 -6.72 11.73 -3.83
C HIS A 14 -5.69 12.00 -2.71
N GLN A 15 -6.12 12.66 -1.63
CA GLN A 15 -5.28 12.95 -0.47
C GLN A 15 -4.77 11.67 0.23
N ASN A 16 -5.57 10.60 0.24
CA ASN A 16 -5.22 9.33 0.86
C ASN A 16 -4.15 8.58 0.05
N ILE A 17 -4.09 8.78 -1.28
CA ILE A 17 -3.08 8.14 -2.15
C ILE A 17 -1.69 8.70 -1.84
N SER A 18 -1.57 10.03 -1.78
CA SER A 18 -0.29 10.69 -1.49
C SER A 18 0.19 10.36 -0.08
N ALA A 19 -0.71 10.39 0.91
CA ALA A 19 -0.39 9.99 2.29
C ALA A 19 0.07 8.52 2.36
N ALA A 20 -0.67 7.59 1.74
CA ALA A 20 -0.30 6.17 1.73
C ALA A 20 1.06 5.94 1.07
N THR A 21 1.32 6.62 -0.06
CA THR A 21 2.62 6.53 -0.75
C THR A 21 3.75 7.04 0.13
N GLN A 22 3.54 8.16 0.84
CA GLN A 22 4.55 8.75 1.72
C GLN A 22 4.85 7.85 2.92
N GLU A 23 3.82 7.38 3.63
CA GLU A 23 3.98 6.51 4.79
C GLU A 23 4.68 5.18 4.43
N LEU A 24 4.27 4.55 3.32
CA LEU A 24 4.90 3.32 2.84
C LEU A 24 6.34 3.53 2.37
N SER A 25 6.67 4.70 1.84
CA SER A 25 8.04 5.01 1.41
C SER A 25 9.00 5.23 2.59
N HIS A 26 8.47 5.51 3.79
CA HIS A 26 9.27 5.59 5.01
C HIS A 26 9.60 4.21 5.62
N LEU A 27 8.94 3.14 5.16
CA LEU A 27 9.20 1.81 5.68
C LEU A 27 10.61 1.31 5.28
N PRO A 28 11.32 0.63 6.19
CA PRO A 28 12.69 0.21 5.95
C PRO A 28 12.78 -0.78 4.78
N GLY A 29 13.66 -0.47 3.83
CA GLY A 29 13.90 -1.31 2.66
C GLY A 29 12.95 -1.05 1.49
N VAL A 30 11.96 -0.17 1.63
CA VAL A 30 11.13 0.27 0.51
C VAL A 30 11.92 1.24 -0.37
N THR A 31 11.89 1.01 -1.67
CA THR A 31 12.55 1.85 -2.69
C THR A 31 11.57 2.39 -3.72
N GLY A 32 10.33 1.89 -3.72
CA GLY A 32 9.28 2.37 -4.62
C GLY A 32 7.91 1.86 -4.19
N VAL A 33 6.89 2.70 -4.37
CA VAL A 33 5.50 2.39 -4.10
C VAL A 33 4.68 2.78 -5.32
N THR A 34 3.84 1.88 -5.80
CA THR A 34 2.95 2.11 -6.94
C THR A 34 1.53 1.81 -6.52
N ILE A 35 0.63 2.78 -6.63
CA ILE A 35 -0.78 2.59 -6.32
C ILE A 35 -1.59 2.64 -7.62
N LYS A 36 -2.29 1.55 -7.91
CA LYS A 36 -3.29 1.46 -8.98
C LYS A 36 -4.67 1.63 -8.38
N VAL A 37 -5.23 2.81 -8.55
CA VAL A 37 -6.60 3.12 -8.10
C VAL A 37 -7.61 2.44 -9.01
N VAL A 38 -8.53 1.69 -8.43
CA VAL A 38 -9.67 1.10 -9.13
C VAL A 38 -10.94 1.77 -8.60
N PRO A 39 -11.60 2.64 -9.39
CA PRO A 39 -12.87 3.24 -9.01
C PRO A 39 -13.91 2.17 -8.70
N ASN A 40 -14.64 2.31 -7.59
CA ASN A 40 -15.68 1.37 -7.15
C ASN A 40 -15.19 -0.08 -6.93
N GLY A 41 -13.89 -0.29 -6.72
CA GLY A 41 -13.31 -1.61 -6.50
C GLY A 41 -12.15 -1.59 -5.51
N ILE A 42 -11.49 -2.75 -5.38
CA ILE A 42 -10.27 -2.87 -4.58
C ILE A 42 -9.12 -2.30 -5.40
N SER A 43 -8.51 -1.24 -4.90
CA SER A 43 -7.30 -0.67 -5.48
C SER A 43 -6.10 -1.56 -5.14
N LEU A 44 -5.02 -1.47 -5.89
CA LEU A 44 -3.83 -2.28 -5.66
C LEU A 44 -2.66 -1.40 -5.29
N VAL A 45 -1.91 -1.77 -4.26
CA VAL A 45 -0.62 -1.17 -3.93
C VAL A 45 0.48 -2.19 -4.14
N THR A 46 1.48 -1.81 -4.92
CA THR A 46 2.70 -2.59 -5.13
C THR A 46 3.85 -1.88 -4.43
N ILE A 47 4.46 -2.56 -3.47
CA ILE A 47 5.61 -2.08 -2.72
C ILE A 47 6.84 -2.80 -3.27
N THR A 48 7.84 -2.03 -3.68
CA THR A 48 9.09 -2.53 -4.24
C THR A 48 10.24 -2.10 -3.35
N GLY A 49 11.17 -3.03 -3.08
CA GLY A 49 12.23 -2.77 -2.12
C GLY A 49 13.41 -3.72 -2.18
N THR A 50 14.42 -3.43 -1.36
CA THR A 50 15.50 -4.36 -1.00
C THR A 50 15.01 -5.39 0.01
N SER A 51 14.05 -5.00 0.86
CA SER A 51 13.31 -5.88 1.77
C SER A 51 11.81 -5.61 1.64
N ILE A 52 10.99 -6.63 1.87
CA ILE A 52 9.54 -6.47 1.93
C ILE A 52 9.16 -6.22 3.39
N PRO A 53 8.54 -5.07 3.71
CA PRO A 53 8.07 -4.82 5.06
C PRO A 53 6.99 -5.84 5.45
N PRO A 54 6.90 -6.20 6.74
CA PRO A 54 5.89 -7.12 7.21
C PRO A 54 4.49 -6.52 7.01
N GLU A 55 3.51 -7.38 6.76
CA GLU A 55 2.14 -6.96 6.45
C GLU A 55 1.53 -6.07 7.54
N ALA A 56 1.85 -6.34 8.81
CA ALA A 56 1.41 -5.52 9.94
C ALA A 56 1.91 -4.07 9.84
N GLU A 57 3.18 -3.84 9.49
CA GLU A 57 3.71 -2.47 9.33
C GLU A 57 3.09 -1.77 8.12
N VAL A 58 2.86 -2.50 7.03
CA VAL A 58 2.15 -1.98 5.85
C VAL A 58 0.72 -1.57 6.24
N ALA A 59 0.02 -2.39 7.00
CA ALA A 59 -1.34 -2.11 7.46
C ALA A 59 -1.40 -0.89 8.40
N GLU A 60 -0.46 -0.74 9.32
CA GLU A 60 -0.39 0.45 10.20
C GLU A 60 -0.11 1.73 9.39
N ALA A 61 0.86 1.70 8.48
CA ALA A 61 1.19 2.84 7.61
C ALA A 61 -0.02 3.29 6.78
N LEU A 62 -0.76 2.33 6.23
CA LEU A 62 -1.99 2.60 5.49
C LEU A 62 -3.09 3.17 6.37
N ARG A 63 -3.26 2.67 7.59
CA ARG A 63 -4.27 3.16 8.54
C ARG A 63 -4.01 4.61 8.93
N THR A 64 -2.74 4.98 9.13
CA THR A 64 -2.33 6.38 9.35
C THR A 64 -2.68 7.27 8.15
N ALA A 65 -2.58 6.74 6.93
CA ALA A 65 -2.99 7.41 5.71
C ALA A 65 -4.52 7.38 5.44
N GLY A 66 -5.32 6.78 6.32
CA GLY A 66 -6.77 6.63 6.14
C GLY A 66 -7.18 5.57 5.12
N CYS A 67 -6.29 4.61 4.83
CA CYS A 67 -6.54 3.47 3.95
C CYS A 67 -6.58 2.17 4.77
N GLU A 68 -7.28 1.17 4.25
CA GLU A 68 -7.28 -0.16 4.85
C GLU A 68 -6.65 -1.17 3.91
N LEU A 69 -5.74 -1.97 4.46
CA LEU A 69 -5.15 -3.09 3.78
C LEU A 69 -6.22 -4.18 3.61
N GLN A 70 -6.37 -4.69 2.40
CA GLN A 70 -7.21 -5.84 2.10
C GLN A 70 -6.32 -7.05 1.80
N PRO A 71 -6.63 -8.22 2.39
CA PRO A 71 -6.00 -9.46 1.99
C PRO A 71 -6.43 -9.75 0.55
N ILE A 72 -5.49 -9.65 -0.39
CA ILE A 72 -5.68 -10.27 -1.70
C ILE A 72 -5.45 -11.76 -1.50
N ALA A 73 -6.51 -12.55 -1.63
CA ALA A 73 -6.37 -14.00 -1.69
C ALA A 73 -5.34 -14.30 -2.81
N ALA A 74 -4.20 -14.90 -2.44
CA ALA A 74 -3.31 -15.48 -3.41
C ALA A 74 -4.11 -16.56 -4.15
N ALA A 75 -4.46 -16.29 -5.40
CA ALA A 75 -5.11 -17.25 -6.27
C ALA A 75 -4.17 -18.43 -6.55
#